data_AF-A0A0X3WBY0-F1
#
_entry.id   AF-A0A0X3WBY0-F1
#
_cell.length_a   1.000
_cell.length_b   1.000
_cell.length_c   1.000
_cell.angle_alpha   90.00
_cell.angle_beta   90.00
_cell.angle_gamma   90.00
#
_symmetry.space_group_name_H-M   'P 1'
#
loop_
_entity.id
_entity.type
_entity.pdbx_description
1 polymer ?
#
loop_
_entity_poly.entity_id
_entity_poly.type
_entity_poly.pdbx_seq_one_letter_code
_entity_poly.pdbx_strand_id
1 'polypeptide(L)'
;MPAAIWSGRNATAEQAAADLTATLRAELGLAVPPLAMPLPAGSTGVPAGSLLPPRERFSGMPMPTHCFLYVDAQAPRRFELRAEILSGRAGFRRSLGLGRLLYAVPLAPAIPSAVELTAPDAATPARFDGDPATAHRLNQDPDVLDTGRALTPTSAGRDRTHSWRVDRRLTIEPLPEGSVLILQTLHRSTPRAWSLSAAGVLDFARRVEACLG
;
A
#
# COMPACT_ATOMS: atom_id res chain seq x y z
N MET A 1 0.04 2.13 -17.55
CA MET A 1 1.04 1.81 -16.51
C MET A 1 0.83 2.76 -15.34
N PRO A 2 0.92 2.31 -14.08
CA PRO A 2 0.87 3.20 -12.93
C PRO A 2 2.08 4.14 -13.03
N ALA A 3 1.85 5.44 -13.00
CA ALA A 3 2.90 6.46 -13.12
C ALA A 3 2.84 7.32 -11.86
N ALA A 4 3.98 7.62 -11.25
CA ALA A 4 4.17 8.67 -10.24
C ALA A 4 3.75 10.02 -10.83
N ILE A 5 2.45 10.32 -10.80
CA ILE A 5 1.87 11.55 -11.32
C ILE A 5 1.74 12.54 -10.18
N TRP A 6 2.85 12.81 -9.51
CA TRP A 6 2.88 14.02 -8.72
C TRP A 6 3.84 15.00 -9.35
N SER A 7 3.23 16.06 -9.84
CA SER A 7 3.87 17.15 -10.54
C SER A 7 3.33 18.45 -9.96
N GLY A 8 3.32 18.55 -8.62
CA GLY A 8 3.12 19.83 -7.96
C GLY A 8 4.37 20.67 -8.19
N ARG A 9 4.28 21.68 -9.05
CA ARG A 9 5.38 22.59 -9.40
C ARG A 9 5.96 23.36 -8.19
N ASN A 10 5.42 23.16 -6.99
CA ASN A 10 5.81 23.71 -5.67
C ASN A 10 5.51 22.76 -4.48
N ALA A 11 5.45 21.42 -4.68
CA ALA A 11 4.97 20.50 -3.64
C ALA A 11 5.85 20.48 -2.38
N THR A 12 5.27 20.84 -1.22
CA THR A 12 5.83 20.59 0.12
C THR A 12 5.28 19.28 0.69
N ALA A 13 5.86 18.78 1.79
CA ALA A 13 5.34 17.59 2.48
C ALA A 13 3.90 17.78 3.02
N GLU A 14 3.51 19.01 3.33
CA GLU A 14 2.19 19.36 3.84
C GLU A 14 1.15 19.40 2.73
N GLN A 15 1.48 20.02 1.58
CA GLN A 15 0.64 19.92 0.38
C GLN A 15 0.51 18.47 -0.05
N ALA A 16 1.59 17.71 0.12
CA ALA A 16 1.59 16.30 -0.17
C ALA A 16 0.59 15.51 0.69
N ALA A 17 0.59 15.77 2.00
CA ALA A 17 -0.37 15.22 2.94
C ALA A 17 -1.82 15.63 2.59
N ALA A 18 -2.04 16.89 2.20
CA ALA A 18 -3.35 17.41 1.84
C ALA A 18 -3.93 16.70 0.60
N ASP A 19 -3.18 16.53 -0.49
CA ASP A 19 -3.71 15.86 -1.68
C ASP A 19 -3.96 14.36 -1.43
N LEU A 20 -3.10 13.71 -0.63
CA LEU A 20 -3.28 12.30 -0.25
C LEU A 20 -4.55 12.10 0.54
N THR A 21 -4.78 12.93 1.57
CA THR A 21 -5.98 12.84 2.41
C THR A 21 -7.24 13.26 1.66
N ALA A 22 -7.15 14.21 0.73
CA ALA A 22 -8.25 14.55 -0.18
C ALA A 22 -8.60 13.39 -1.13
N THR A 23 -7.58 12.70 -1.65
CA THR A 23 -7.78 11.50 -2.48
C THR A 23 -8.43 10.38 -1.69
N LEU A 24 -7.94 10.09 -0.47
CA LEU A 24 -8.55 9.10 0.43
C LEU A 24 -10.01 9.46 0.74
N ARG A 25 -10.28 10.72 1.04
CA ARG A 25 -11.64 11.21 1.27
C ARG A 25 -12.55 10.92 0.08
N ALA A 26 -12.10 11.23 -1.13
CA ALA A 26 -12.87 11.01 -2.35
C ALA A 26 -13.10 9.51 -2.63
N GLU A 27 -12.05 8.68 -2.51
CA GLU A 27 -12.14 7.24 -2.76
C GLU A 27 -13.03 6.50 -1.76
N LEU A 28 -12.97 6.90 -0.49
CA LEU A 28 -13.66 6.22 0.61
C LEU A 28 -15.00 6.89 0.99
N GLY A 29 -15.37 7.97 0.30
CA GLY A 29 -16.60 8.72 0.59
C GLY A 29 -16.61 9.34 1.99
N LEU A 30 -15.46 9.76 2.51
CA LEU A 30 -15.36 10.28 3.88
C LEU A 30 -15.95 11.70 3.97
N ALA A 31 -16.64 11.96 5.09
CA ALA A 31 -17.12 13.31 5.40
C ALA A 31 -15.94 14.28 5.65
N VAL A 32 -14.90 13.80 6.33
CA VAL A 32 -13.71 14.55 6.71
C VAL A 32 -12.46 13.78 6.23
N PRO A 33 -11.41 14.46 5.72
CA PRO A 33 -10.16 13.78 5.39
C PRO A 33 -9.53 13.12 6.62
N PRO A 34 -8.89 11.94 6.47
CA PRO A 34 -8.18 11.31 7.57
C PRO A 34 -6.94 12.13 7.96
N LEU A 35 -6.46 11.97 9.18
CA LEU A 35 -5.24 12.65 9.62
C LEU A 35 -4.02 12.05 8.90
N ALA A 36 -3.17 12.93 8.38
CA ALA A 36 -1.89 12.55 7.80
C ALA A 36 -0.75 13.31 8.48
N MET A 37 0.29 12.57 8.86
CA MET A 37 1.49 13.12 9.50
C MET A 37 2.71 12.91 8.58
N PRO A 38 3.40 13.99 8.17
CA PRO A 38 4.69 13.88 7.51
C PRO A 38 5.75 13.36 8.49
N LEU A 39 6.50 12.35 8.06
CA LEU A 39 7.61 11.77 8.78
C LEU A 39 8.92 11.97 7.99
N PRO A 40 10.04 12.30 8.65
CA PRO A 40 11.33 12.48 7.97
C PRO A 40 11.78 11.22 7.21
N ALA A 41 12.53 11.39 6.13
CA ALA A 41 13.09 10.28 5.34
C ALA A 41 13.99 9.32 6.14
N GLY A 42 14.65 9.81 7.20
CA GLY A 42 15.45 9.00 8.12
C GLY A 42 14.62 8.24 9.16
N SER A 43 13.33 8.53 9.29
CA SER A 43 12.49 7.94 10.32
C SER A 43 12.40 6.42 10.15
N THR A 44 12.66 5.71 11.24
CA THR A 44 12.18 4.33 11.45
C THR A 44 10.83 4.31 12.14
N GLY A 45 10.40 5.47 12.63
CA GLY A 45 9.25 5.66 13.49
C GLY A 45 7.98 5.28 12.76
N VAL A 46 7.54 4.06 13.03
CA VAL A 46 6.12 3.78 13.05
C VAL A 46 5.60 4.39 14.35
N PRO A 47 4.52 5.21 14.34
CA PRO A 47 3.94 5.72 15.59
C PRO A 47 3.69 4.58 16.57
N ALA A 48 3.81 4.86 17.88
CA ALA A 48 3.61 3.85 18.90
C ALA A 48 2.23 3.18 18.72
N GLY A 49 2.20 1.84 18.67
CA GLY A 49 0.98 1.07 18.44
C GLY A 49 0.57 0.89 16.97
N SER A 50 1.38 1.35 16.01
CA SER A 50 1.12 1.12 14.59
C SER A 50 1.23 -0.35 14.19
N LEU A 51 0.33 -0.76 13.30
CA LEU A 51 0.30 -2.08 12.70
C LEU A 51 1.27 -2.24 11.51
N LEU A 52 1.87 -1.15 11.05
CA LEU A 52 2.79 -1.21 9.91
C LEU A 52 4.16 -1.75 10.34
N PRO A 53 4.79 -2.61 9.54
CA PRO A 53 6.12 -3.11 9.85
C PRO A 53 7.14 -1.95 9.86
N PRO A 54 8.16 -2.02 10.74
CA PRO A 54 9.28 -1.09 10.73
C PRO A 54 9.92 -1.00 9.36
N ARG A 55 10.49 0.16 9.04
CA ARG A 55 11.19 0.34 7.77
C ARG A 55 12.57 -0.33 7.83
N GLU A 56 12.87 -1.14 6.82
CA GLU A 56 14.23 -1.62 6.58
C GLU A 56 15.16 -0.45 6.27
N ARG A 57 16.29 -0.37 6.99
CA ARG A 57 17.34 0.61 6.70
C ARG A 57 18.13 0.11 5.50
N PHE A 58 17.73 0.51 4.29
CA PHE A 58 18.54 0.23 3.10
C PHE A 58 19.87 0.98 3.19
N SER A 59 20.99 0.25 3.07
CA SER A 59 22.36 0.79 3.02
C SER A 59 22.85 1.07 1.60
N GLY A 60 21.99 0.98 0.58
CA GLY A 60 22.28 1.33 -0.80
C GLY A 60 21.35 2.44 -1.26
N MET A 61 21.80 3.32 -2.17
CA MET A 61 21.07 4.51 -2.64
C MET A 61 19.73 4.14 -3.31
N PRO A 62 18.58 4.25 -2.62
CA PRO A 62 17.28 4.19 -3.26
C PRO A 62 17.00 5.59 -3.85
N MET A 63 15.94 5.75 -4.63
CA MET A 63 15.49 7.11 -4.97
C MET A 63 15.39 7.96 -3.69
N PRO A 64 15.88 9.22 -3.70
CA PRO A 64 15.92 10.05 -2.49
C PRO A 64 14.50 10.28 -1.99
N THR A 65 14.09 9.46 -1.03
CA THR A 65 12.81 9.60 -0.34
C THR A 65 12.86 10.95 0.37
N HIS A 66 11.92 11.83 0.03
CA HIS A 66 11.80 13.15 0.63
C HIS A 66 11.27 13.05 2.07
N CYS A 67 10.17 12.33 2.22
CA CYS A 67 9.49 12.08 3.47
C CYS A 67 8.56 10.87 3.30
N PHE A 68 7.94 10.44 4.39
CA PHE A 68 6.82 9.53 4.37
C PHE A 68 5.58 10.27 4.86
N LEU A 69 4.42 9.88 4.35
CA LEU A 69 3.15 10.28 4.92
C LEU A 69 2.57 9.08 5.66
N TYR A 70 2.33 9.24 6.95
CA TYR A 70 1.61 8.27 7.76
C TYR A 70 0.15 8.70 7.89
N VAL A 71 -0.77 7.79 7.62
CA VAL A 71 -2.21 7.99 7.80
C VAL A 71 -2.72 6.91 8.74
N ASP A 72 -3.52 7.33 9.71
CA ASP A 72 -4.32 6.44 10.56
C ASP A 72 -5.80 6.82 10.35
N ALA A 73 -6.55 5.91 9.74
CA ALA A 73 -7.95 6.10 9.43
C ALA A 73 -8.79 5.10 10.22
N GLN A 74 -9.83 5.58 10.89
CA GLN A 74 -10.71 4.76 11.73
C GLN A 74 -12.03 4.38 11.05
N ALA A 75 -12.41 5.10 9.98
CA ALA A 75 -13.66 4.91 9.24
C ALA A 75 -13.43 4.99 7.72
N PRO A 76 -14.24 4.30 6.88
CA PRO A 76 -15.35 3.40 7.25
C PRO A 76 -14.88 2.07 7.85
N ARG A 77 -13.60 1.76 7.72
CA ARG A 77 -12.91 0.63 8.34
C ARG A 77 -11.56 1.13 8.83
N ARG A 78 -11.07 0.60 9.95
CA ARG A 78 -9.74 0.92 10.44
C ARG A 78 -8.67 0.48 9.43
N PHE A 79 -7.73 1.36 9.10
CA PHE A 79 -6.51 1.02 8.38
C PHE A 79 -5.42 2.07 8.64
N GLU A 80 -4.18 1.64 8.44
CA GLU A 80 -3.03 2.52 8.40
C GLU A 80 -2.41 2.51 7.01
N LEU A 81 -1.88 3.65 6.59
CA LEU A 81 -1.18 3.80 5.31
C LEU A 81 0.13 4.56 5.52
N ARG A 82 1.24 3.96 5.06
CA ARG A 82 2.51 4.65 4.86
C ARG A 82 2.74 4.85 3.38
N ALA A 83 2.77 6.11 2.94
CA ALA A 83 3.09 6.49 1.57
C ALA A 83 4.50 7.09 1.50
N GLU A 84 5.31 6.60 0.56
CA GLU A 84 6.61 7.16 0.25
C GLU A 84 6.48 8.38 -0.65
N ILE A 85 7.14 9.48 -0.28
CA ILE A 85 7.25 10.65 -1.14
C ILE A 85 8.66 10.70 -1.70
N LEU A 86 8.78 10.69 -3.02
CA LEU A 86 10.06 10.66 -3.72
C LEU A 86 10.43 12.06 -4.18
N SER A 87 11.70 12.44 -4.02
CA SER A 87 12.24 13.65 -4.64
C SER A 87 12.70 13.35 -6.07
N GLY A 88 12.28 14.17 -7.02
CA GLY A 88 12.67 14.08 -8.42
C GLY A 88 12.85 15.44 -9.08
N ARG A 89 13.03 15.41 -10.41
CA ARG A 89 13.02 16.59 -11.27
C ARG A 89 11.98 16.43 -12.36
N ALA A 90 11.21 17.49 -12.60
CA ALA A 90 10.37 17.64 -13.78
C ALA A 90 10.93 18.80 -14.63
N GLY A 91 11.75 18.46 -15.63
CA GLY A 91 12.57 19.44 -16.35
C GLY A 91 13.66 20.03 -15.43
N PHE A 92 13.78 21.36 -15.41
CA PHE A 92 14.78 22.08 -14.58
C PHE A 92 14.35 22.29 -13.11
N ARG A 93 13.14 21.87 -12.71
CA ARG A 93 12.58 22.16 -11.39
C ARG A 93 12.46 20.90 -10.54
N ARG A 94 12.57 21.06 -9.21
CA ARG A 94 12.28 19.99 -8.24
C ARG A 94 10.81 19.60 -8.33
N SER A 95 10.53 18.30 -8.19
CA SER A 95 9.19 17.74 -8.13
C SER A 95 9.13 16.67 -7.04
N LEU A 96 7.99 16.56 -6.35
CA LEU A 96 7.71 15.41 -5.48
C LEU A 96 6.86 14.41 -6.26
N GLY A 97 7.17 13.12 -6.11
CA GLY A 97 6.43 11.99 -6.67
C GLY A 97 5.85 11.12 -5.55
N LEU A 98 4.74 10.44 -5.83
CA LEU A 98 4.24 9.37 -4.95
C LEU A 98 4.97 8.06 -5.30
N GLY A 99 5.54 7.41 -4.29
CA GLY A 99 6.27 6.16 -4.38
C GLY A 99 5.42 4.97 -3.94
N ARG A 100 6.02 4.06 -3.17
CA ARG A 100 5.33 2.92 -2.58
C ARG A 100 4.23 3.34 -1.62
N LEU A 101 3.12 2.61 -1.66
CA LEU A 101 2.06 2.63 -0.65
C LEU A 101 2.12 1.33 0.14
N LEU A 102 2.10 1.41 1.47
CA LEU A 102 2.03 0.25 2.35
C LEU A 102 0.82 0.40 3.27
N TYR A 103 -0.16 -0.47 3.09
CA TYR A 103 -1.37 -0.55 3.90
C TYR A 103 -1.20 -1.60 5.00
N ALA A 104 -1.77 -1.30 6.17
CA ALA A 104 -2.06 -2.27 7.21
C ALA A 104 -3.55 -2.20 7.54
N VAL A 105 -4.27 -3.32 7.37
CA VAL A 105 -5.71 -3.40 7.65
C VAL A 105 -5.93 -4.50 8.69
N PRO A 106 -6.39 -4.17 9.92
CA PRO A 106 -6.80 -5.18 10.87
C PRO A 106 -7.91 -6.05 10.28
N LEU A 107 -7.82 -7.35 10.52
CA LEU A 107 -8.84 -8.34 10.19
C LEU A 107 -9.36 -8.97 11.49
N ALA A 108 -10.66 -9.24 11.56
CA ALA A 108 -11.28 -9.89 12.72
C ALA A 108 -10.83 -11.35 12.92
N PRO A 109 -10.71 -12.19 11.87
CA PRO A 109 -10.27 -13.57 12.04
C PRO A 109 -8.82 -13.65 12.55
N ALA A 110 -8.61 -14.42 13.61
CA ALA A 110 -7.28 -14.81 14.04
C ALA A 110 -6.74 -15.93 13.14
N ILE A 111 -5.46 -15.83 12.77
CA ILE A 111 -4.75 -16.88 12.06
C ILE A 111 -3.59 -17.39 12.93
N PRO A 112 -3.22 -18.67 12.83
CA PRO A 112 -2.21 -19.26 13.71
C PRO A 112 -0.78 -18.89 13.31
N SER A 113 -0.53 -18.63 12.03
CA SER A 113 0.77 -18.23 11.51
C SER A 113 0.61 -17.42 10.23
N ALA A 114 1.68 -16.73 9.82
CA ALA A 114 1.64 -15.83 8.69
C ALA A 114 1.36 -16.58 7.37
N VAL A 115 0.62 -15.92 6.48
CA VAL A 115 0.42 -16.37 5.08
C VAL A 115 0.79 -15.27 4.11
N GLU A 116 1.32 -15.63 2.95
CA GLU A 116 1.77 -14.68 1.92
C GLU A 116 1.26 -15.09 0.54
N LEU A 117 0.81 -14.13 -0.27
CA LEU A 117 0.51 -14.35 -1.67
C LEU A 117 1.80 -14.37 -2.51
N THR A 118 2.21 -15.56 -2.93
CA THR A 118 3.44 -15.78 -3.70
C THR A 118 3.43 -15.05 -5.04
N ALA A 119 4.60 -14.60 -5.50
CA ALA A 119 4.75 -14.09 -6.86
C ALA A 119 4.37 -15.17 -7.89
N PRO A 120 3.62 -14.82 -8.96
CA PRO A 120 3.40 -15.77 -10.04
C PRO A 120 4.75 -16.06 -10.71
N ASP A 121 5.01 -17.34 -10.98
CA ASP A 121 6.12 -17.75 -11.83
C ASP A 121 5.59 -18.18 -13.21
N ALA A 122 6.47 -18.49 -14.17
CA ALA A 122 6.08 -18.82 -15.54
C ALA A 122 5.24 -20.13 -15.64
N ALA A 123 5.31 -20.98 -14.64
CA ALA A 123 4.64 -22.29 -14.58
C ALA A 123 3.53 -22.35 -13.51
N THR A 124 3.55 -21.47 -12.52
CA THR A 124 2.71 -21.54 -11.32
C THR A 124 2.01 -20.20 -11.08
N PRO A 125 0.66 -20.18 -11.11
CA PRO A 125 -0.11 -19.03 -10.67
C PRO A 125 0.22 -18.64 -9.23
N ALA A 126 0.11 -17.34 -8.93
CA ALA A 126 0.21 -16.84 -7.56
C ALA A 126 -0.81 -17.54 -6.65
N ARG A 127 -0.37 -17.97 -5.47
CA ARG A 127 -1.20 -18.61 -4.44
C ARG A 127 -0.78 -18.14 -3.05
N PHE A 128 -1.66 -18.25 -2.08
CA PHE A 128 -1.29 -18.11 -0.69
C PHE A 128 -0.45 -19.32 -0.24
N ASP A 129 0.63 -19.03 0.47
CA ASP A 129 1.53 -20.00 1.08
C ASP A 129 1.77 -19.64 2.56
N GLY A 130 2.23 -20.60 3.37
CA GLY A 130 2.35 -20.48 4.83
C GLY A 130 1.47 -21.47 5.57
N ASP A 131 0.61 -21.00 6.49
CA ASP A 131 -0.35 -21.86 7.21
C ASP A 131 -1.24 -22.67 6.25
N PRO A 132 -1.22 -24.02 6.27
CA PRO A 132 -1.93 -24.83 5.29
C PRO A 132 -3.44 -24.63 5.30
N ALA A 133 -4.05 -24.49 6.48
CA ALA A 133 -5.51 -24.37 6.61
C ALA A 133 -6.03 -23.01 6.15
N THR A 134 -5.30 -21.95 6.47
CA THR A 134 -5.58 -20.57 6.05
C THR A 134 -5.32 -20.40 4.56
N ALA A 135 -4.16 -20.86 4.07
CA ALA A 135 -3.81 -20.83 2.66
C ALA A 135 -4.81 -21.62 1.81
N HIS A 136 -5.23 -22.82 2.26
CA HIS A 136 -6.23 -23.61 1.53
C HIS A 136 -7.55 -22.85 1.34
N ARG A 137 -8.08 -22.23 2.39
CA ARG A 137 -9.32 -21.45 2.33
C ARG A 137 -9.21 -20.26 1.38
N LEU A 138 -8.12 -19.50 1.47
CA LEU A 138 -7.89 -18.34 0.57
C LEU A 138 -7.68 -18.77 -0.88
N ASN A 139 -7.02 -19.91 -1.12
CA ASN A 139 -6.75 -20.43 -2.45
C ASN A 139 -7.98 -21.08 -3.12
N GLN A 140 -9.05 -21.36 -2.37
CA GLN A 140 -10.31 -21.85 -2.93
C GLN A 140 -11.14 -20.74 -3.61
N ASP A 141 -10.87 -19.47 -3.28
CA ASP A 141 -11.58 -18.33 -3.84
C ASP A 141 -10.77 -17.68 -4.98
N PRO A 142 -11.17 -17.84 -6.25
CA PRO A 142 -10.45 -17.26 -7.39
C PRO A 142 -10.51 -15.73 -7.40
N ASP A 143 -11.58 -15.12 -6.90
CA ASP A 143 -11.72 -13.67 -6.84
C ASP A 143 -10.72 -13.05 -5.87
N VAL A 144 -10.45 -13.73 -4.74
CA VAL A 144 -9.42 -13.32 -3.78
C VAL A 144 -8.04 -13.36 -4.43
N LEU A 145 -7.71 -14.43 -5.17
CA LEU A 145 -6.44 -14.53 -5.88
C LEU A 145 -6.28 -13.47 -6.97
N ASP A 146 -7.33 -13.21 -7.75
CA ASP A 146 -7.32 -12.21 -8.82
C ASP A 146 -7.24 -10.79 -8.28
N THR A 147 -8.02 -10.47 -7.26
CA THR A 147 -8.01 -9.16 -6.61
C THR A 147 -6.68 -8.91 -5.91
N GLY A 148 -6.16 -9.90 -5.18
CA GLY A 148 -4.85 -9.82 -4.53
C GLY A 148 -3.72 -9.59 -5.54
N ARG A 149 -3.76 -10.25 -6.71
CA ARG A 149 -2.84 -9.98 -7.83
C ARG A 149 -2.96 -8.57 -8.37
N ALA A 150 -4.18 -8.10 -8.64
CA ALA A 150 -4.43 -6.77 -9.19
C ALA A 150 -4.03 -5.63 -8.23
N LEU A 151 -4.09 -5.88 -6.92
CA LEU A 151 -3.69 -4.91 -5.88
C LEU A 151 -2.19 -4.83 -5.65
N THR A 152 -1.39 -5.78 -6.10
CA THR A 152 0.07 -5.80 -5.87
C THR A 152 0.88 -5.64 -7.16
N PRO A 153 0.75 -4.54 -7.91
CA PRO A 153 1.62 -4.30 -9.06
C PRO A 153 3.07 -4.12 -8.58
N THR A 154 3.99 -4.82 -9.22
CA THR A 154 5.44 -4.78 -8.89
C THR A 154 6.22 -3.80 -9.76
N SER A 155 5.55 -3.08 -10.66
CA SER A 155 6.20 -2.07 -11.50
C SER A 155 5.31 -0.86 -11.73
N ALA A 156 5.92 0.31 -11.71
CA ALA A 156 5.33 1.59 -12.11
C ALA A 156 6.31 2.33 -13.01
N GLY A 157 5.78 3.07 -13.98
CA GLY A 157 6.58 3.76 -14.98
C GLY A 157 5.74 4.43 -16.04
N ARG A 158 6.30 5.46 -16.68
CA ARG A 158 5.65 6.14 -17.81
C ARG A 158 5.54 5.22 -19.03
N ASP A 159 6.55 4.39 -19.23
CA ASP A 159 6.69 3.43 -20.33
C ASP A 159 7.58 2.25 -19.90
N ARG A 160 7.91 1.37 -20.84
CA ARG A 160 8.74 0.19 -20.59
C ARG A 160 10.20 0.53 -20.24
N THR A 161 10.69 1.72 -20.57
CA THR A 161 12.09 2.14 -20.35
C THR A 161 12.26 3.03 -19.11
N HIS A 162 11.20 3.67 -18.66
CA HIS A 162 11.14 4.53 -17.47
C HIS A 162 10.22 3.91 -16.42
N SER A 163 10.51 2.66 -16.07
CA SER A 163 9.82 1.93 -15.01
C SER A 163 10.75 1.62 -13.85
N TRP A 164 10.24 1.74 -12.63
CA TRP A 164 10.87 1.21 -11.42
C TRP A 164 10.09 -0.01 -10.96
N ARG A 165 10.82 -0.93 -10.33
CA ARG A 165 10.26 -2.13 -9.72
C ARG A 165 10.17 -1.93 -8.21
N VAL A 166 9.13 -2.49 -7.62
CA VAL A 166 8.97 -2.60 -6.17
C VAL A 166 8.71 -4.06 -5.84
N ASP A 167 9.13 -4.45 -4.64
CA ASP A 167 8.86 -5.79 -4.15
C ASP A 167 7.35 -6.02 -4.07
N ARG A 168 6.94 -7.25 -4.31
CA ARG A 168 5.57 -7.66 -4.04
C ARG A 168 5.46 -7.93 -2.55
N ARG A 169 4.40 -7.42 -1.89
CA ARG A 169 4.04 -7.88 -0.55
C ARG A 169 2.54 -7.85 -0.38
N LEU A 170 1.97 -9.01 -0.07
CA LEU A 170 0.62 -9.17 0.44
C LEU A 170 0.68 -10.33 1.42
N THR A 171 0.77 -9.96 2.70
CA THR A 171 0.89 -10.89 3.81
C THR A 171 -0.30 -10.70 4.75
N ILE A 172 -0.71 -11.79 5.39
CA ILE A 172 -1.59 -11.74 6.55
C ILE A 172 -0.76 -12.25 7.73
N GLU A 173 -0.59 -11.41 8.74
CA GLU A 173 0.24 -11.69 9.90
C GLU A 173 -0.63 -11.82 11.16
N PRO A 174 -0.34 -12.77 12.07
CA PRO A 174 -1.12 -12.93 13.30
C PRO A 174 -0.92 -11.73 14.25
N LEU A 175 -1.98 -11.34 14.95
CA LEU A 175 -1.97 -10.38 16.05
C LEU A 175 -2.61 -10.99 17.30
N PRO A 176 -2.33 -10.47 18.51
CA PRO A 176 -2.95 -10.98 19.73
C PRO A 176 -4.48 -11.03 19.71
N GLU A 177 -5.12 -10.07 19.03
CA GLU A 177 -6.58 -9.92 18.98
C GLU A 177 -7.20 -10.24 17.60
N GLY A 178 -6.43 -10.86 16.69
CA GLY A 178 -6.90 -11.13 15.34
C GLY A 178 -5.76 -11.33 14.35
N SER A 179 -5.83 -10.64 13.21
CA SER A 179 -4.72 -10.62 12.25
C SER A 179 -4.63 -9.27 11.54
N VAL A 180 -3.56 -9.06 10.78
CA VAL A 180 -3.39 -7.85 9.97
C VAL A 180 -3.03 -8.23 8.55
N LEU A 181 -3.77 -7.66 7.60
CA LEU A 181 -3.39 -7.66 6.19
C LEU A 181 -2.37 -6.54 5.96
N ILE A 182 -1.16 -6.91 5.54
CA ILE A 182 -0.14 -5.97 5.08
C ILE A 182 -0.05 -6.04 3.56
N LEU A 183 -0.29 -4.92 2.89
CA LEU A 183 -0.33 -4.84 1.43
C LEU A 183 0.56 -3.71 0.91
N GLN A 184 1.54 -4.07 0.09
CA GLN A 184 2.39 -3.15 -0.65
C GLN A 184 1.86 -2.95 -2.07
N THR A 185 1.65 -1.70 -2.45
CA THR A 185 1.12 -1.34 -3.77
C THR A 185 1.70 -0.01 -4.27
N LEU A 186 1.26 0.37 -5.46
CA LEU A 186 1.59 1.62 -6.14
C LEU A 186 0.28 2.33 -6.46
N HIS A 187 0.29 3.66 -6.43
CA HIS A 187 -0.84 4.43 -6.92
C HIS A 187 -1.02 4.22 -8.42
N ARG A 188 -2.26 4.37 -8.90
CA ARG A 188 -2.63 4.16 -10.30
C ARG A 188 -2.92 5.48 -10.98
N SER A 189 -2.56 5.58 -12.26
CA SER A 189 -3.02 6.68 -13.11
C SER A 189 -4.50 6.51 -13.40
N THR A 190 -5.27 7.59 -13.32
CA THR A 190 -6.66 7.63 -13.79
C THR A 190 -6.81 8.73 -14.85
N PRO A 191 -7.86 8.71 -15.69
CA PRO A 191 -8.06 9.76 -16.69
C PRO A 191 -8.16 11.18 -16.12
N ARG A 192 -8.53 11.31 -14.83
CA ARG A 192 -8.75 12.60 -14.16
C ARG A 192 -7.65 12.96 -13.16
N ALA A 193 -6.94 11.98 -12.59
CA ALA A 193 -5.92 12.18 -11.56
C ALA A 193 -5.10 10.89 -11.34
N TRP A 194 -5.02 10.46 -10.09
CA TRP A 194 -4.43 9.21 -9.65
C TRP A 194 -5.31 8.59 -8.57
N SER A 195 -5.05 7.33 -8.25
CA SER A 195 -5.80 6.57 -7.25
C SER A 195 -4.86 5.83 -6.31
N LEU A 196 -5.17 5.85 -5.03
CA LEU A 196 -4.50 5.09 -3.98
C LEU A 196 -5.02 3.65 -3.88
N SER A 197 -6.14 3.36 -4.56
CA SER A 197 -6.87 2.10 -4.50
C SER A 197 -7.35 1.75 -3.09
N ALA A 198 -7.55 2.73 -2.20
CA ALA A 198 -7.90 2.47 -0.81
C ALA A 198 -9.20 1.67 -0.70
N ALA A 199 -10.23 2.05 -1.47
CA ALA A 199 -11.50 1.32 -1.51
C ALA A 199 -11.31 -0.16 -1.94
N GLY A 200 -10.45 -0.41 -2.93
CA GLY A 200 -10.15 -1.77 -3.39
C GLY A 200 -9.37 -2.59 -2.35
N VAL A 201 -8.47 -1.95 -1.60
CA VAL A 201 -7.75 -2.60 -0.49
C VAL A 201 -8.72 -2.97 0.64
N LEU A 202 -9.65 -2.08 0.99
CA LEU A 202 -10.64 -2.36 2.04
C LEU A 202 -11.67 -3.42 1.63
N ASP A 203 -12.11 -3.42 0.36
CA ASP A 203 -12.98 -4.50 -0.16
C ASP A 203 -12.25 -5.85 -0.17
N PHE A 204 -10.97 -5.85 -0.55
CA PHE A 204 -10.16 -7.05 -0.50
C PHE A 204 -9.99 -7.59 0.93
N ALA A 205 -9.74 -6.73 1.91
CA ALA A 205 -9.70 -7.12 3.32
C ALA A 205 -11.02 -7.78 3.76
N ARG A 206 -12.18 -7.21 3.38
CA ARG A 206 -13.50 -7.78 3.65
C ARG A 206 -13.69 -9.16 3.01
N ARG A 207 -13.20 -9.37 1.77
CA ARG A 207 -13.26 -10.67 1.09
C ARG A 207 -12.38 -11.70 1.79
N VAL A 208 -11.16 -11.31 2.16
CA VAL A 208 -10.26 -12.17 2.94
C VAL A 208 -10.92 -12.61 4.24
N GLU A 209 -11.57 -11.70 4.98
CA GLU A 209 -12.31 -12.08 6.19
C GLU A 209 -13.40 -13.10 5.89
N ALA A 210 -14.23 -12.86 4.87
CA ALA A 210 -15.30 -13.79 4.49
C ALA A 210 -14.79 -15.20 4.14
N CYS A 211 -13.58 -15.32 3.56
CA CYS A 211 -12.96 -16.62 3.29
C CYS A 211 -12.42 -17.30 4.55
N LEU A 212 -12.02 -16.52 5.56
CA LEU A 212 -11.41 -17.03 6.78
C LEU A 212 -12.43 -17.35 7.90
N GLY A 213 -13.68 -16.89 7.77
CA GLY A 213 -14.79 -17.19 8.67
C GLY A 213 -15.10 -16.03 9.60
#